data_AF-A0A134BJW7-F1
#
_entry.id   AF-A0A134BJW7-F1
#
_cell.length_a   1.000
_cell.length_b   1.000
_cell.length_c   1.000
_cell.angle_alpha   90.00
_cell.angle_beta   90.00
_cell.angle_gamma   90.00
#
_symmetry.space_group_name_H-M   'P 1'
#
loop_
_entity.id
_entity.type
_entity.pdbx_description
1 polymer ?
#
loop_
_entity_poly.entity_id
_entity_poly.type
_entity_poly.pdbx_seq_one_letter_code
_entity_poly.pdbx_strand_id
1 'polypeptide(L)'
;METNKINNGCKSQNNNKIKNETELLEMFTEPDGFRAFTYIPFLHPIYNEVWATEGHVIIRINPDRLNKHYEPVKGCEKLKLPKALKPCHLSCTYKAIRQALDACSLVDEVVTEENEEDCKECGGTGEVEWEYTDDNLHTHYQGFDCPVCGGSGVITHKLEKHTGKKVHDEEAIVKIGNSFFRWYYLDIVAKALAHIGADVISVTANDPMGMTEFVFDNIKIGLIFYKCKEGEGYNAEVELK
;
A
#
# COMPACT_ATOMS: atom_id res chain seq x y z
N MET A 1 10.93 25.50 59.42
CA MET A 1 10.22 24.41 58.74
C MET A 1 9.93 24.88 57.33
N GLU A 2 10.85 24.58 56.41
CA GLU A 2 10.76 24.94 55.00
C GLU A 2 9.80 23.98 54.29
N THR A 3 8.74 24.52 53.69
CA THR A 3 7.81 23.77 52.87
C THR A 3 8.35 23.73 51.43
N ASN A 4 8.92 22.58 51.07
CA ASN A 4 9.38 22.29 49.71
C ASN A 4 8.22 22.33 48.72
N LYS A 5 8.33 23.25 47.74
CA LYS A 5 7.56 23.25 46.50
C LYS A 5 7.98 22.03 45.66
N ILE A 6 7.07 21.07 45.47
CA ILE A 6 7.24 20.04 44.43
C ILE A 6 6.83 20.68 43.11
N ASN A 7 7.84 21.19 42.41
CA ASN A 7 7.74 21.67 41.05
C ASN A 7 7.79 20.43 40.13
N ASN A 8 6.64 19.79 39.88
CA ASN A 8 6.52 18.75 38.85
C ASN A 8 6.55 19.39 37.46
N GLY A 9 7.71 19.91 37.09
CA GLY A 9 8.06 20.21 35.71
C GLY A 9 8.44 18.90 35.02
N CYS A 10 7.44 18.18 34.49
CA CYS A 10 7.68 17.18 33.47
C CYS A 10 8.10 17.94 32.21
N LYS A 11 9.41 18.21 32.09
CA LYS A 11 9.99 18.86 30.93
C LYS A 11 9.72 17.99 29.71
N SER A 12 9.09 18.63 28.74
CA SER A 12 8.66 18.15 27.43
C SER A 12 9.49 16.99 26.88
N GLN A 13 8.77 15.94 26.47
CA GLN A 13 9.25 14.99 25.48
C GLN A 13 9.85 15.78 24.30
N ASN A 14 11.07 15.43 23.88
CA ASN A 14 11.67 15.94 22.66
C ASN A 14 10.80 15.47 21.48
N ASN A 15 9.79 16.25 21.15
CA ASN A 15 8.78 15.90 20.17
C ASN A 15 9.25 16.42 18.81
N ASN A 16 10.24 15.76 18.22
CA ASN A 16 10.70 16.07 16.87
C ASN A 16 9.56 15.72 15.89
N LYS A 17 8.74 16.73 15.59
CA LYS A 17 7.70 16.65 14.58
C LYS A 17 8.32 16.21 13.25
N ILE A 18 7.63 15.33 12.54
CA ILE A 18 8.06 14.86 11.23
C ILE A 18 8.01 16.03 10.25
N LYS A 19 9.10 16.22 9.48
CA LYS A 19 9.13 17.21 8.40
C LYS A 19 8.46 16.62 7.17
N ASN A 20 7.71 17.44 6.43
CA ASN A 20 7.00 17.02 5.22
C ASN A 20 6.17 15.75 5.44
N GLU A 21 5.41 15.68 6.53
CA GLU A 21 4.61 14.49 6.86
C GLU A 21 3.59 14.09 5.80
N THR A 22 3.16 15.03 4.96
CA THR A 22 2.25 14.75 3.83
C THR A 22 2.93 13.88 2.79
N GLU A 23 4.15 14.25 2.39
CA GLU A 23 4.99 13.47 1.47
C GLU A 23 5.23 12.06 2.01
N LEU A 24 5.53 11.93 3.30
CA LEU A 24 5.73 10.62 3.94
C LEU A 24 4.48 9.74 3.90
N LEU A 25 3.31 10.29 4.26
CA LEU A 25 2.08 9.52 4.38
C LEU A 25 1.50 9.16 3.01
N GLU A 26 1.62 10.04 2.02
CA GLU A 26 1.13 9.82 0.65
C GLU A 26 1.86 8.68 -0.06
N MET A 27 3.10 8.34 0.34
CA MET A 27 3.81 7.14 -0.16
C MET A 27 3.06 5.83 0.12
N PHE A 28 2.16 5.84 1.10
CA PHE A 28 1.41 4.65 1.53
C PHE A 28 -0.06 4.71 1.11
N THR A 29 -0.51 5.67 0.31
CA THR A 29 -1.91 5.77 -0.11
C THR A 29 -2.04 5.58 -1.61
N GLU A 30 -3.09 4.89 -2.05
CA GLU A 30 -3.41 4.69 -3.46
C GLU A 30 -4.81 5.27 -3.75
N PRO A 31 -4.94 6.28 -4.65
CA PRO A 31 -6.21 6.93 -4.96
C PRO A 31 -7.29 6.01 -5.56
N ASP A 32 -6.88 4.87 -6.13
CA ASP A 32 -7.76 3.94 -6.85
C ASP A 32 -7.93 2.58 -6.13
N GLY A 33 -7.55 2.51 -4.84
CA GLY A 33 -7.61 1.27 -4.06
C GLY A 33 -9.04 0.75 -3.80
N PHE A 34 -9.17 -0.53 -3.45
CA PHE A 34 -10.48 -1.17 -3.17
C PHE A 34 -11.30 -0.54 -2.03
N ARG A 35 -10.66 0.25 -1.16
CA ARG A 35 -11.29 0.85 0.01
C ARG A 35 -11.15 2.37 -0.07
N ALA A 36 -12.21 3.06 -0.47
CA ALA A 36 -12.21 4.52 -0.62
C ALA A 36 -11.69 5.32 0.60
N PHE A 37 -11.79 4.77 1.81
CA PHE A 37 -11.28 5.44 3.01
C PHE A 37 -9.76 5.32 3.22
N THR A 38 -9.06 4.47 2.45
CA THR A 38 -7.60 4.32 2.50
C THR A 38 -6.87 5.24 1.51
N TYR A 39 -7.61 6.08 0.78
CA TYR A 39 -7.05 7.06 -0.17
C TYR A 39 -6.35 8.22 0.53
N ILE A 40 -6.67 8.44 1.80
CA ILE A 40 -6.11 9.51 2.62
C ILE A 40 -5.65 8.96 3.97
N PRO A 41 -4.66 9.59 4.61
CA PRO A 41 -4.27 9.23 5.97
C PRO A 41 -5.40 9.57 6.96
N PHE A 42 -5.58 8.74 7.99
CA PHE A 42 -6.68 8.90 8.95
C PHE A 42 -6.24 8.56 10.38
N LEU A 43 -6.91 9.11 11.38
CA LEU A 43 -6.70 8.73 12.77
C LEU A 43 -7.47 7.45 13.09
N HIS A 44 -6.77 6.40 13.52
CA HIS A 44 -7.43 5.16 13.92
C HIS A 44 -7.93 5.27 15.38
N PRO A 45 -9.25 5.21 15.65
CA PRO A 45 -9.82 5.53 16.97
C PRO A 45 -9.45 4.53 18.08
N ILE A 46 -9.21 3.27 17.73
CA ILE A 46 -8.84 2.21 18.71
C ILE A 46 -7.36 2.26 19.09
N TYR A 47 -6.46 2.44 18.11
CA TYR A 47 -5.01 2.43 18.33
C TYR A 47 -4.45 3.81 18.70
N ASN A 48 -5.22 4.88 18.48
CA ASN A 48 -4.80 6.26 18.66
C ASN A 48 -3.50 6.59 17.91
N GLU A 49 -3.42 6.13 16.66
CA GLU A 49 -2.30 6.30 15.73
C GLU A 49 -2.88 6.83 14.41
N VAL A 50 -2.15 7.70 13.72
CA VAL A 50 -2.46 8.11 12.34
C VAL A 50 -1.92 7.04 11.39
N TRP A 51 -2.78 6.54 10.53
CA TRP A 51 -2.51 5.44 9.59
C TRP A 51 -2.58 5.93 8.15
N ALA A 52 -1.69 5.42 7.30
CA ALA A 52 -1.78 5.50 5.85
C ALA A 52 -1.41 4.13 5.26
N THR A 53 -2.19 3.61 4.30
CA THR A 53 -2.02 2.26 3.75
C THR A 53 -2.73 2.08 2.40
N GLU A 54 -2.14 1.32 1.48
CA GLU A 54 -2.80 0.84 0.25
C GLU A 54 -3.28 -0.62 0.40
N GLY A 55 -2.88 -1.31 1.47
CA GLY A 55 -3.34 -2.64 1.84
C GLY A 55 -2.24 -3.67 2.02
N HIS A 56 -1.12 -3.54 1.32
CA HIS A 56 0.08 -4.38 1.44
C HIS A 56 1.13 -3.74 2.35
N VAL A 57 1.21 -2.43 2.37
CA VAL A 57 2.10 -1.65 3.23
C VAL A 57 1.29 -0.62 4.04
N ILE A 58 1.69 -0.42 5.30
CA ILE A 58 1.04 0.51 6.22
C ILE A 58 2.09 1.26 7.05
N ILE A 59 1.92 2.57 7.21
CA ILE A 59 2.65 3.37 8.20
C ILE A 59 1.72 3.79 9.32
N ARG A 60 2.22 3.75 10.56
CA ARG A 60 1.49 4.12 11.78
C ARG A 60 2.34 5.02 12.64
N ILE A 61 1.79 6.18 12.96
CA ILE A 61 2.50 7.27 13.62
C ILE A 61 1.66 7.78 14.78
N ASN A 62 2.28 8.04 15.93
CA ASN A 62 1.60 8.73 17.02
C ASN A 62 1.23 10.16 16.56
N PRO A 63 -0.03 10.61 16.72
CA PRO A 63 -0.47 11.95 16.31
C PRO A 63 0.40 13.08 16.89
N ASP A 64 1.01 12.90 18.07
CA ASP A 64 1.91 13.86 18.68
C ASP A 64 3.19 14.12 17.87
N ARG A 65 3.54 13.25 16.92
CA ARG A 65 4.67 13.42 15.99
C ARG A 65 4.32 14.20 14.73
N LEU A 66 3.03 14.48 14.51
CA LEU A 66 2.51 15.12 13.30
C LEU A 66 2.09 16.56 13.58
N ASN A 67 2.21 17.44 12.59
CA ASN A 67 1.87 18.85 12.65
C ASN A 67 0.39 19.08 12.33
N LYS A 68 -0.14 18.33 11.36
CA LYS A 68 -1.55 18.34 10.97
C LYS A 68 -2.38 17.53 11.95
N HIS A 69 -3.64 17.93 12.05
CA HIS A 69 -4.67 17.14 12.71
C HIS A 69 -5.28 16.16 11.71
N TYR A 70 -5.50 14.92 12.16
CA TYR A 70 -6.09 13.85 11.37
C TYR A 70 -7.34 13.35 12.09
N GLU A 71 -8.41 13.18 11.33
CA GLU A 71 -9.70 12.71 11.83
C GLU A 71 -9.92 11.24 11.48
N PRO A 72 -10.74 10.51 12.25
CA PRO A 72 -11.20 9.20 11.86
C PRO A 72 -12.06 9.25 10.60
N VAL A 73 -11.91 8.26 9.73
CA VAL A 73 -12.75 8.07 8.55
C VAL A 73 -13.74 6.92 8.77
N LYS A 74 -14.93 7.01 8.19
CA LYS A 74 -15.99 6.01 8.38
C LYS A 74 -15.52 4.63 7.92
N GLY A 75 -15.58 3.62 8.80
CA GLY A 75 -15.20 2.24 8.49
C GLY A 75 -13.76 1.89 8.88
N CYS A 76 -12.93 2.88 9.23
CA CYS A 76 -11.55 2.60 9.66
C CYS A 76 -11.49 1.75 10.94
N GLU A 77 -12.50 1.82 11.81
CA GLU A 77 -12.58 1.07 13.07
C GLU A 77 -12.63 -0.45 12.89
N LYS A 78 -12.98 -0.89 11.67
CA LYS A 78 -13.03 -2.32 11.30
C LYS A 78 -11.65 -2.86 10.94
N LEU A 79 -10.69 -1.99 10.60
CA LEU A 79 -9.33 -2.40 10.37
C LEU A 79 -8.70 -2.85 11.68
N LYS A 80 -8.15 -4.06 11.66
CA LYS A 80 -7.45 -4.61 12.81
C LYS A 80 -6.11 -5.14 12.33
N LEU A 81 -5.08 -4.85 13.11
CA LEU A 81 -3.77 -5.43 12.84
C LEU A 81 -3.81 -6.93 13.10
N PRO A 82 -3.16 -7.74 12.25
CA PRO A 82 -2.91 -9.13 12.56
C PRO A 82 -2.17 -9.23 13.90
N LYS A 83 -2.55 -10.21 14.73
CA LYS A 83 -1.78 -10.49 15.95
C LYS A 83 -0.44 -11.08 15.54
N ALA A 84 0.66 -10.46 15.95
CA ALA A 84 1.98 -11.08 15.84
C ALA A 84 2.01 -12.32 16.73
N LEU A 85 1.97 -13.50 16.12
CA LEU A 85 1.98 -14.78 16.85
C LEU A 85 3.37 -15.07 17.44
N LYS A 86 4.41 -14.59 16.77
CA LYS A 86 5.82 -14.74 17.16
C LYS A 86 6.51 -13.38 17.07
N PRO A 87 6.76 -12.70 18.20
CA PRO A 87 7.56 -11.49 18.21
C PRO A 87 8.94 -11.74 17.63
N CYS A 88 9.44 -10.79 16.85
CA CYS A 88 10.82 -10.73 16.41
C CYS A 88 11.56 -9.70 17.27
N HIS A 89 12.85 -9.94 17.52
CA HIS A 89 13.72 -9.05 18.30
C HIS A 89 15.03 -8.76 17.58
N LEU A 90 15.01 -8.91 16.25
CA LEU A 90 16.15 -8.67 15.39
C LEU A 90 16.08 -7.24 14.83
N SER A 91 17.11 -6.86 14.11
CA SER A 91 17.26 -5.56 13.48
C SER A 91 17.81 -5.69 12.07
N CYS A 92 17.62 -4.66 11.27
CA CYS A 92 18.32 -4.49 10.01
C CYS A 92 18.76 -3.03 9.86
N THR A 93 19.57 -2.76 8.85
CA THR A 93 19.98 -1.38 8.53
C THR A 93 19.29 -0.91 7.27
N TYR A 94 19.03 0.40 7.18
CA TYR A 94 18.55 1.04 5.96
C TYR A 94 19.45 0.70 4.78
N LYS A 95 20.77 0.74 5.00
CA LYS A 95 21.77 0.36 4.01
C LYS A 95 21.57 -1.07 3.49
N ALA A 96 21.29 -2.05 4.35
CA ALA A 96 21.07 -3.43 3.94
C ALA A 96 19.79 -3.57 3.08
N ILE A 97 18.71 -2.89 3.45
CA ILE A 97 17.48 -2.85 2.64
C ILE A 97 17.78 -2.27 1.26
N ARG A 98 18.47 -1.11 1.20
CA ARG A 98 18.80 -0.47 -0.06
C ARG A 98 19.70 -1.33 -0.95
N GLN A 99 20.72 -1.98 -0.35
CA GLN A 99 21.59 -2.90 -1.06
C GLN A 99 20.83 -4.09 -1.68
N ALA A 100 19.83 -4.63 -0.98
CA ALA A 100 19.01 -5.70 -1.51
C ALA A 100 18.13 -5.22 -2.67
N LEU A 101 17.51 -4.04 -2.55
CA LEU A 101 16.73 -3.42 -3.64
C LEU A 101 17.60 -3.13 -4.87
N ASP A 102 18.80 -2.59 -4.68
CA ASP A 102 19.73 -2.26 -5.77
C ASP A 102 20.31 -3.51 -6.45
N ALA A 103 20.33 -4.66 -5.77
CA ALA A 103 20.78 -5.93 -6.32
C ALA A 103 19.73 -6.61 -7.22
N CYS A 104 18.46 -6.18 -7.16
CA CYS A 104 17.42 -6.69 -8.04
C CYS A 104 17.61 -6.20 -9.47
N SER A 105 17.27 -7.07 -10.43
CA SER A 105 17.45 -6.83 -11.86
C SER A 105 16.71 -5.59 -12.35
N LEU A 106 17.28 -4.96 -13.38
CA LEU A 106 16.61 -3.92 -14.13
C LEU A 106 15.89 -4.52 -15.34
N VAL A 107 14.68 -4.06 -15.62
CA VAL A 107 13.86 -4.41 -16.79
C VAL A 107 13.67 -3.18 -17.67
N ASP A 108 13.28 -3.40 -18.94
CA ASP A 108 12.90 -2.28 -19.81
C ASP A 108 11.61 -1.63 -19.29
N GLU A 109 11.61 -0.31 -19.15
CA GLU A 109 10.43 0.44 -18.76
C GLU A 109 9.40 0.39 -19.89
N VAL A 110 8.24 -0.18 -19.56
CA VAL A 110 7.06 -0.23 -20.41
C VAL A 110 5.97 0.58 -19.74
N VAL A 111 5.48 1.60 -20.42
CA VAL A 111 4.33 2.38 -19.99
C VAL A 111 3.11 1.83 -20.70
N THR A 112 2.14 1.35 -19.95
CA THR A 112 0.85 0.92 -20.49
C THR A 112 -0.11 2.10 -20.48
N GLU A 113 -0.55 2.52 -21.66
CA GLU A 113 -1.66 3.43 -21.80
C GLU A 113 -2.93 2.62 -21.99
N GLU A 114 -3.89 2.78 -21.09
CA GLU A 114 -5.24 2.24 -21.26
C GLU A 114 -6.09 3.30 -21.97
N ASN A 115 -6.70 2.91 -23.07
CA ASN A 115 -7.64 3.75 -23.80
C ASN A 115 -8.99 3.05 -23.85
N GLU A 116 -10.01 3.73 -23.34
CA GLU A 116 -11.39 3.27 -23.41
C GLU A 116 -12.07 3.94 -24.60
N GLU A 117 -12.67 3.14 -25.47
CA GLU A 117 -13.58 3.64 -26.48
C GLU A 117 -14.98 3.07 -26.26
N ASP A 118 -16.01 3.87 -26.55
CA ASP A 118 -17.39 3.38 -26.52
C ASP A 118 -17.53 2.16 -27.43
N CYS A 119 -18.17 1.12 -26.89
CA CYS A 119 -18.47 -0.07 -27.66
C CYS A 119 -19.41 0.33 -28.80
N LYS A 120 -18.91 0.26 -30.03
CA LYS A 120 -19.65 0.68 -31.24
C LYS A 120 -20.92 -0.14 -31.47
N GLU A 121 -20.95 -1.38 -30.98
CA GLU A 121 -22.08 -2.31 -31.15
C GLU A 121 -23.29 -1.94 -30.29
N CYS A 122 -23.08 -1.44 -29.07
CA CYS A 122 -24.15 -0.91 -28.23
C CYS A 122 -24.19 0.62 -28.16
N GLY A 123 -23.32 1.31 -28.90
CA GLY A 123 -23.20 2.77 -28.86
C GLY A 123 -22.87 3.32 -27.48
N GLY A 124 -22.06 2.59 -26.70
CA GLY A 124 -21.66 3.02 -25.35
C GLY A 124 -22.63 2.64 -24.22
N THR A 125 -23.80 2.10 -24.51
CA THR A 125 -24.84 1.86 -23.48
C THR A 125 -24.57 0.63 -22.61
N GLY A 126 -23.83 -0.34 -23.14
CA GLY A 126 -23.65 -1.65 -22.52
C GLY A 126 -24.79 -2.64 -22.80
N GLU A 127 -25.89 -2.18 -23.39
CA GLU A 127 -27.09 -3.01 -23.60
C GLU A 127 -27.48 -3.05 -25.08
N VAL A 128 -28.05 -4.18 -25.52
CA VAL A 128 -28.67 -4.34 -26.84
C VAL A 128 -30.11 -4.81 -26.68
N GLU A 129 -30.99 -4.30 -27.53
CA GLU A 129 -32.41 -4.64 -27.50
C GLU A 129 -32.76 -5.68 -28.57
N TRP A 130 -33.62 -6.61 -28.20
CA TRP A 130 -34.24 -7.56 -29.11
C TRP A 130 -35.71 -7.25 -29.28
N GLU A 131 -36.19 -7.27 -30.52
CA GLU A 131 -37.58 -7.05 -30.89
C GLU A 131 -38.14 -8.29 -31.61
N TYR A 132 -39.34 -8.71 -31.23
CA TYR A 132 -40.06 -9.78 -31.91
C TYR A 132 -41.55 -9.51 -31.97
N THR A 133 -42.10 -9.61 -33.18
CA THR A 133 -43.53 -9.51 -33.42
C THR A 133 -44.10 -10.92 -33.62
N ASP A 134 -45.11 -11.27 -32.82
CA ASP A 134 -45.81 -12.55 -32.95
C ASP A 134 -46.89 -12.53 -34.05
N ASP A 135 -47.47 -13.70 -34.33
CA ASP A 135 -48.55 -13.87 -35.32
C ASP A 135 -49.82 -13.09 -34.97
N ASN A 136 -49.96 -12.64 -33.71
CA ASN A 136 -51.06 -11.80 -33.25
C ASN A 136 -50.75 -10.29 -33.38
N LEU A 137 -49.65 -9.94 -34.05
CA LEU A 137 -49.17 -8.57 -34.23
C LEU A 137 -48.78 -7.85 -32.93
N HIS A 138 -48.48 -8.58 -31.85
CA HIS A 138 -47.88 -7.99 -30.66
C HIS A 138 -46.36 -7.97 -30.78
N THR A 139 -45.76 -6.80 -30.56
CA THR A 139 -44.31 -6.64 -30.46
C THR A 139 -43.84 -6.77 -29.01
N HIS A 140 -42.86 -7.65 -28.79
CA HIS A 140 -42.18 -7.89 -27.53
C HIS A 140 -40.77 -7.29 -27.60
N TYR A 141 -40.34 -6.65 -26.52
CA TYR A 141 -39.00 -6.06 -26.38
C TYR A 141 -38.28 -6.68 -25.18
N GLN A 142 -36.98 -6.94 -25.33
CA GLN A 142 -36.13 -7.40 -24.23
C GLN A 142 -34.72 -6.83 -24.36
N GLY A 143 -34.20 -6.25 -23.28
CA GLY A 143 -32.80 -5.82 -23.18
C GLY A 143 -31.90 -6.95 -22.70
N PHE A 144 -30.68 -6.99 -23.25
CA PHE A 144 -29.61 -7.90 -22.85
C PHE A 144 -28.29 -7.15 -22.76
N ASP A 145 -27.38 -7.64 -21.93
CA ASP A 145 -26.00 -7.16 -21.94
C ASP A 145 -25.40 -7.34 -23.34
N CYS A 146 -24.76 -6.30 -23.84
CA CYS A 146 -24.07 -6.34 -25.12
C CYS A 146 -22.98 -7.42 -25.06
N PRO A 147 -23.04 -8.46 -25.92
CA PRO A 147 -22.11 -9.57 -25.85
C PRO A 147 -20.67 -9.18 -26.23
N VAL A 148 -20.49 -8.03 -26.88
CA VAL A 148 -19.19 -7.56 -27.35
C VAL A 148 -18.40 -6.86 -26.24
N CYS A 149 -19.07 -6.04 -25.41
CA CYS A 149 -18.44 -5.41 -24.25
C CYS A 149 -18.78 -6.08 -22.92
N GLY A 150 -19.62 -7.12 -22.94
CA GLY A 150 -20.05 -7.84 -21.74
C GLY A 150 -20.84 -6.96 -20.77
N GLY A 151 -21.64 -6.02 -21.28
CA GLY A 151 -22.44 -5.12 -20.45
C GLY A 151 -21.75 -3.82 -20.03
N SER A 152 -20.45 -3.64 -20.27
CA SER A 152 -19.70 -2.47 -19.76
C SER A 152 -19.98 -1.17 -20.51
N GLY A 153 -20.45 -1.26 -21.76
CA GLY A 153 -20.56 -0.12 -22.67
C GLY A 153 -19.23 0.33 -23.30
N VAL A 154 -18.09 -0.14 -22.81
CA VAL A 154 -16.76 0.32 -23.26
C VAL A 154 -15.84 -0.84 -23.64
N ILE A 155 -14.95 -0.59 -24.60
CA ILE A 155 -13.86 -1.49 -24.99
C ILE A 155 -12.55 -0.86 -24.54
N THR A 156 -11.84 -1.52 -23.63
CA THR A 156 -10.53 -1.08 -23.14
C THR A 156 -9.42 -1.68 -23.98
N HIS A 157 -8.59 -0.83 -24.57
CA HIS A 157 -7.36 -1.21 -25.27
C HIS A 157 -6.15 -0.92 -24.39
N LYS A 158 -5.22 -1.87 -24.29
CA LYS A 158 -3.93 -1.66 -23.62
C LYS A 158 -2.84 -1.48 -24.67
N LEU A 159 -2.23 -0.30 -24.70
CA LEU A 159 -1.08 -0.01 -25.57
C LEU A 159 0.18 0.07 -24.73
N GLU A 160 1.10 -0.86 -24.98
CA GLU A 160 2.42 -0.85 -24.35
C GLU A 160 3.38 0.04 -25.15
N LYS A 161 4.00 1.02 -24.47
CA LYS A 161 5.05 1.87 -25.02
C LYS A 161 6.36 1.62 -24.28
N HIS A 162 7.34 1.09 -25.00
CA HIS A 162 8.70 0.98 -24.49
C HIS A 162 9.37 2.36 -24.50
N THR A 163 9.85 2.82 -23.37
CA THR A 163 10.47 4.17 -23.25
C THR A 163 11.97 4.16 -23.56
N GLY A 164 12.58 2.97 -23.57
CA GLY A 164 14.03 2.79 -23.72
C GLY A 164 14.83 3.01 -22.44
N LYS A 165 14.17 3.31 -21.30
CA LYS A 165 14.83 3.37 -19.99
C LYS A 165 14.87 2.00 -19.33
N LYS A 166 15.79 1.82 -18.40
CA LYS A 166 15.86 0.68 -17.50
C LYS A 166 15.34 1.09 -16.12
N VAL A 167 14.39 0.34 -15.58
CA VAL A 167 13.79 0.52 -14.24
C VAL A 167 13.95 -0.75 -13.43
N HIS A 168 13.84 -0.67 -12.11
CA HIS A 168 13.81 -1.87 -11.29
C HIS A 168 12.55 -2.69 -11.59
N ASP A 169 12.71 -4.01 -11.60
CA ASP A 169 11.58 -4.92 -11.70
C ASP A 169 10.73 -4.84 -10.43
N GLU A 170 9.56 -4.21 -10.54
CA GLU A 170 8.61 -4.04 -9.44
C GLU A 170 8.11 -5.38 -8.88
N GLU A 171 8.13 -6.43 -9.71
CA GLU A 171 7.72 -7.78 -9.34
C GLU A 171 8.86 -8.61 -8.72
N ALA A 172 10.10 -8.10 -8.71
CA ALA A 172 11.23 -8.79 -8.10
C ALA A 172 10.96 -9.13 -6.64
N ILE A 173 11.47 -10.27 -6.20
CA ILE A 173 11.20 -10.82 -4.86
C ILE A 173 12.41 -10.61 -3.97
N VAL A 174 12.20 -9.92 -2.86
CA VAL A 174 13.20 -9.70 -1.82
C VAL A 174 12.83 -10.48 -0.57
N LYS A 175 13.79 -11.25 -0.05
CA LYS A 175 13.65 -12.00 1.20
C LYS A 175 14.13 -11.14 2.38
N ILE A 176 13.39 -11.12 3.47
CA ILE A 176 13.81 -10.50 4.74
C ILE A 176 13.52 -11.48 5.86
N GLY A 177 14.58 -12.00 6.49
CA GLY A 177 14.45 -13.06 7.49
C GLY A 177 13.72 -14.28 6.91
N ASN A 178 12.52 -14.58 7.40
CA ASN A 178 11.71 -15.72 6.93
C ASN A 178 10.53 -15.32 6.02
N SER A 179 10.42 -14.06 5.63
CA SER A 179 9.32 -13.53 4.82
C SER A 179 9.82 -13.03 3.46
N PHE A 180 8.94 -13.02 2.47
CA PHE A 180 9.23 -12.57 1.11
C PHE A 180 8.36 -11.37 0.77
N PHE A 181 8.85 -10.48 -0.08
CA PHE A 181 8.17 -9.23 -0.44
C PHE A 181 8.42 -8.88 -1.90
N ARG A 182 7.45 -8.20 -2.52
CA ARG A 182 7.69 -7.52 -3.80
C ARG A 182 8.61 -6.33 -3.59
N TRP A 183 9.49 -6.11 -4.57
CA TRP A 183 10.43 -4.99 -4.60
C TRP A 183 9.71 -3.66 -4.44
N TYR A 184 8.61 -3.48 -5.17
CA TYR A 184 7.80 -2.24 -5.13
C TYR A 184 7.42 -1.82 -3.71
N TYR A 185 6.78 -2.70 -2.93
CA TYR A 185 6.35 -2.36 -1.57
C TYR A 185 7.54 -2.18 -0.62
N LEU A 186 8.63 -2.92 -0.81
CA LEU A 186 9.84 -2.73 -0.01
C LEU A 186 10.54 -1.40 -0.32
N ASP A 187 10.48 -0.92 -1.57
CA ASP A 187 11.01 0.40 -1.95
C ASP A 187 10.19 1.54 -1.32
N ILE A 188 8.87 1.39 -1.14
CA ILE A 188 8.05 2.32 -0.34
C ILE A 188 8.57 2.38 1.10
N VAL A 189 8.81 1.22 1.73
CA VAL A 189 9.39 1.17 3.09
C VAL A 189 10.77 1.86 3.10
N ALA A 190 11.63 1.59 2.12
CA ALA A 190 12.96 2.21 2.05
C ALA A 190 12.90 3.74 1.90
N LYS A 191 12.03 4.26 1.02
CA LYS A 191 11.80 5.70 0.85
C LYS A 191 11.31 6.35 2.15
N ALA A 192 10.37 5.72 2.83
CA ALA A 192 9.86 6.20 4.12
C ALA A 192 10.94 6.21 5.21
N LEU A 193 11.76 5.15 5.29
CA LEU A 193 12.88 5.06 6.22
C LEU A 193 13.94 6.16 5.96
N ALA A 194 14.24 6.42 4.69
CA ALA A 194 15.12 7.52 4.31
C ALA A 194 14.55 8.88 4.71
N HIS A 195 13.24 9.09 4.48
CA HIS A 195 12.53 10.32 4.83
C HIS A 195 12.57 10.63 6.33
N ILE A 196 12.43 9.61 7.18
CA ILE A 196 12.51 9.76 8.65
C ILE A 196 13.93 9.69 9.20
N GLY A 197 14.95 9.52 8.35
CA GLY A 197 16.35 9.44 8.75
C GLY A 197 16.71 8.19 9.55
N ALA A 198 16.04 7.07 9.28
CA ALA A 198 16.31 5.81 9.94
C ALA A 198 17.61 5.17 9.42
N ASP A 199 18.45 4.68 10.33
CA ASP A 199 19.66 3.91 9.98
C ASP A 199 19.58 2.47 10.48
N VAL A 200 19.37 2.27 11.79
CA VAL A 200 19.13 0.96 12.40
C VAL A 200 17.64 0.83 12.73
N ILE A 201 17.01 -0.20 12.18
CA ILE A 201 15.58 -0.43 12.25
C ILE A 201 15.33 -1.71 13.05
N SER A 202 14.46 -1.62 14.06
CA SER A 202 14.03 -2.78 14.82
C SER A 202 12.96 -3.55 14.03
N VAL A 203 13.07 -4.87 13.98
CA VAL A 203 12.08 -5.75 13.37
C VAL A 203 11.35 -6.48 14.49
N THR A 204 10.11 -6.08 14.76
CA THR A 204 9.31 -6.54 15.90
C THR A 204 8.38 -7.70 15.55
N ALA A 205 8.15 -7.94 14.26
CA ALA A 205 7.45 -9.10 13.72
C ALA A 205 8.08 -9.48 12.37
N ASN A 206 8.24 -10.78 12.10
CA ASN A 206 8.71 -11.31 10.80
C ASN A 206 8.20 -12.76 10.63
N ASP A 207 6.89 -12.89 10.41
CA ASP A 207 6.22 -14.18 10.22
C ASP A 207 6.13 -14.50 8.71
N PRO A 208 6.51 -15.70 8.26
CA PRO A 208 6.40 -16.12 6.85
C PRO A 208 5.03 -15.92 6.22
N MET A 209 3.96 -16.00 7.00
CA MET A 209 2.58 -15.82 6.55
C MET A 209 1.87 -14.66 7.27
N GLY A 210 2.64 -13.71 7.79
CA GLY A 210 2.13 -12.55 8.50
C GLY A 210 2.76 -11.25 8.05
N MET A 211 2.54 -10.20 8.85
CA MET A 211 3.12 -8.89 8.62
C MET A 211 4.54 -8.85 9.18
N THR A 212 5.48 -8.29 8.43
CA THR A 212 6.75 -7.83 8.97
C THR A 212 6.60 -6.39 9.48
N GLU A 213 7.00 -6.13 10.71
CA GLU A 213 6.87 -4.82 11.35
C GLU A 213 8.26 -4.22 11.60
N PHE A 214 8.51 -3.10 10.94
CA PHE A 214 9.69 -2.26 11.09
C PHE A 214 9.37 -1.13 12.06
N VAL A 215 10.24 -0.90 13.05
CA VAL A 215 10.05 0.13 14.07
C VAL A 215 11.31 0.99 14.18
N PHE A 216 11.13 2.29 14.05
CA PHE A 216 12.16 3.29 14.28
C PHE A 216 11.54 4.51 14.96
N ASP A 217 12.11 4.96 16.07
CA ASP A 217 11.66 6.17 16.79
C ASP A 217 10.14 6.19 17.07
N ASN A 218 9.58 5.03 17.47
CA ASN A 218 8.15 4.77 17.68
C ASN A 218 7.23 4.94 16.46
N ILE A 219 7.80 5.15 15.27
CA ILE A 219 7.10 5.03 13.98
C ILE A 219 7.12 3.55 13.59
N LYS A 220 5.97 3.02 13.18
CA LYS A 220 5.82 1.62 12.81
C LYS A 220 5.44 1.51 11.34
N ILE A 221 6.17 0.72 10.58
CA ILE A 221 5.85 0.39 9.19
C ILE A 221 5.60 -1.11 9.12
N GLY A 222 4.40 -1.49 8.69
CA GLY A 222 4.00 -2.87 8.47
C GLY A 222 4.03 -3.21 6.98
N LEU A 223 4.55 -4.38 6.65
CA LEU A 223 4.60 -4.90 5.29
C LEU A 223 4.07 -6.33 5.27
N ILE A 224 3.04 -6.58 4.47
CA ILE A 224 2.41 -7.89 4.30
C ILE A 224 3.30 -8.77 3.42
N PHE A 225 3.48 -10.03 3.84
CA PHE A 225 4.24 -11.01 3.08
C PHE A 225 3.66 -11.24 1.68
N TYR A 226 4.56 -11.51 0.73
CA TYR A 226 4.24 -12.10 -0.56
C TYR A 226 4.32 -13.62 -0.46
N LYS A 227 3.27 -14.31 -0.92
CA LYS A 227 3.25 -15.78 -0.97
C LYS A 227 3.98 -16.26 -2.21
N CYS A 228 5.29 -16.49 -2.08
CA CYS A 228 6.13 -17.03 -3.14
C CYS A 228 5.62 -18.40 -3.61
N LYS A 229 5.48 -18.61 -4.92
CA LYS A 229 5.11 -19.91 -5.49
C LYS A 229 6.28 -20.88 -5.36
N GLU A 230 5.97 -22.17 -5.32
CA GLU A 230 7.00 -23.21 -5.28
C GLU A 230 7.91 -23.09 -6.52
N GLY A 231 9.21 -22.91 -6.29
CA GLY A 231 10.22 -22.74 -7.35
C GLY A 231 10.49 -21.30 -7.82
N GLU A 232 9.75 -20.29 -7.34
CA GLU A 232 9.86 -18.89 -7.81
C GLU A 232 11.13 -18.17 -7.29
N GLY A 233 11.81 -18.72 -6.27
CA GLY A 233 13.09 -18.19 -5.77
C GLY A 233 12.98 -16.79 -5.16
N TYR A 234 14.13 -16.12 -4.99
CA TYR A 234 14.20 -14.71 -4.61
C TYR A 234 15.42 -14.05 -5.28
N ASN A 235 15.34 -12.74 -5.51
CA ASN A 235 16.36 -11.97 -6.22
C ASN A 235 17.43 -11.43 -5.27
N ALA A 236 17.04 -11.06 -4.05
CA ALA A 236 17.95 -10.52 -3.04
C ALA A 236 17.48 -10.86 -1.62
N GLU A 237 18.38 -10.77 -0.65
CA GLU A 237 18.09 -11.02 0.76
C GLU A 237 18.61 -9.90 1.66
N VAL A 238 17.78 -9.51 2.64
CA VAL A 238 18.18 -8.67 3.76
C VAL A 238 18.32 -9.56 4.99
N GLU A 239 19.56 -9.72 5.46
CA GLU A 239 19.84 -10.45 6.69
C GLU A 239 19.41 -9.62 7.92
N LEU A 240 18.67 -10.28 8.82
CA LEU A 240 18.32 -9.73 10.13
C LEU A 240 19.40 -10.09 11.14
N LYS A 241 19.73 -9.16 12.05
CA LYS A 241 20.79 -9.26 13.05
C LYS A 241 20.27 -9.08 14.47
#